data_AF-A0AAE9Z2M7-F1
#
_entry.id   AF-A0AAE9Z2M7-F1
#
_cell.length_a   1.000
_cell.length_b   1.000
_cell.length_c   1.000
_cell.angle_alpha   90.00
_cell.angle_beta   90.00
_cell.angle_gamma   90.00
#
_symmetry.space_group_name_H-M   'P 1'
#
loop_
_entity.id
_entity.type
_entity.pdbx_description
1 polymer ?
#
loop_
_entity_poly.entity_id
_entity_poly.type
_entity_poly.pdbx_seq_one_letter_code
_entity_poly.pdbx_strand_id
1 'polypeptide(L)'
;MKNIIITSVLLLLSNKSIAAAKVSYINVDGSILVFSTYEAKAAASPGCVLSGDAEKWALDLTTQAGISSYNMLLTALANNLKVAVVSAGDCSVREGIERPQSVALSQ
;
A
#
# COMPACT_ATOMS: atom_id res chain seq x y z
N MET A 1 -48.84 7.65 -30.97
CA MET A 1 -48.25 6.56 -30.17
C MET A 1 -46.77 6.50 -30.49
N LYS A 2 -45.89 7.01 -29.62
CA LYS A 2 -44.44 7.08 -29.87
C LYS A 2 -43.73 6.87 -28.53
N ASN A 3 -43.42 5.61 -28.23
CA ASN A 3 -42.78 5.20 -26.98
C ASN A 3 -41.27 5.38 -27.12
N ILE A 4 -40.72 6.28 -26.31
CA ILE A 4 -39.28 6.46 -26.12
C ILE A 4 -38.85 5.51 -24.99
N ILE A 5 -38.05 4.49 -25.32
CA ILE A 5 -37.45 3.58 -24.35
C ILE A 5 -36.09 4.17 -23.95
N ILE A 6 -36.00 4.70 -22.73
CA ILE A 6 -34.75 5.19 -22.13
C ILE A 6 -34.15 4.04 -21.32
N THR A 7 -33.17 3.34 -21.88
CA THR A 7 -32.44 2.27 -21.19
C THR A 7 -31.33 2.91 -20.35
N SER A 8 -31.55 3.01 -19.03
CA SER A 8 -30.60 3.57 -18.07
C SER A 8 -29.50 2.55 -17.75
N VAL A 9 -28.31 2.71 -18.33
CA VAL A 9 -27.11 1.92 -18.01
C VAL A 9 -26.47 2.52 -16.75
N LEU A 10 -26.62 1.83 -15.61
CA LEU A 10 -26.01 2.23 -14.34
C LEU A 10 -24.57 1.69 -14.28
N LEU A 11 -23.57 2.53 -14.57
CA LEU A 11 -22.16 2.20 -14.38
C LEU A 11 -21.84 2.09 -12.88
N LEU A 12 -21.61 0.87 -12.39
CA LEU A 12 -21.06 0.61 -11.06
C LEU A 12 -19.56 0.96 -11.03
N LEU A 13 -19.25 2.22 -10.77
CA LEU A 13 -17.88 2.64 -10.43
C LEU A 13 -17.54 2.07 -9.04
N SER A 14 -16.81 0.95 -9.01
CA SER A 14 -16.28 0.37 -7.78
C SER A 14 -15.16 1.27 -7.26
N ASN A 15 -15.48 2.17 -6.33
CA ASN A 15 -14.49 2.95 -5.61
C ASN A 15 -13.62 1.99 -4.79
N LYS A 16 -12.39 1.74 -5.25
CA LYS A 16 -11.36 1.05 -4.47
C LYS A 16 -11.02 1.96 -3.28
N SER A 17 -11.69 1.75 -2.15
CA SER A 17 -11.35 2.43 -0.91
C SER A 17 -9.92 2.03 -0.52
N ILE A 18 -9.04 3.01 -0.36
CA ILE A 18 -7.69 2.77 0.16
C ILE A 18 -7.84 2.59 1.67
N ALA A 19 -7.58 1.38 2.16
CA ALA A 19 -7.65 1.08 3.59
C ALA A 19 -6.51 1.78 4.33
N ALA A 20 -6.86 2.59 5.33
CA ALA A 20 -5.91 3.23 6.23
C ALA A 20 -5.57 2.28 7.38
N ALA A 21 -4.28 2.09 7.65
CA ALA A 21 -3.77 1.09 8.58
C ALA A 21 -2.65 1.64 9.48
N LYS A 22 -2.52 1.15 10.71
CA LYS A 22 -1.43 1.56 11.62
C LYS A 22 -0.17 0.76 11.34
N VAL A 23 1.00 1.40 11.39
CA VAL A 23 2.29 0.71 11.26
C VAL A 23 2.52 -0.19 12.48
N SER A 24 2.83 -1.47 12.25
CA SER A 24 3.06 -2.47 13.30
C SER A 24 4.51 -2.91 13.42
N TYR A 25 5.29 -2.75 12.36
CA TYR A 25 6.67 -3.21 12.28
C TYR A 25 7.46 -2.34 11.31
N ILE A 26 8.70 -2.01 11.68
CA ILE A 26 9.69 -1.39 10.81
C ILE A 26 11.04 -2.06 11.11
N ASN A 27 11.75 -2.46 10.06
CA ASN A 27 13.13 -2.93 10.13
C ASN A 27 13.93 -2.38 8.96
N VAL A 28 15.17 -2.01 9.21
CA VAL A 28 16.11 -1.58 8.18
C VAL A 28 17.24 -2.61 8.10
N ASP A 29 17.42 -3.18 6.91
CA ASP A 29 18.44 -4.17 6.58
C ASP A 29 19.27 -3.64 5.41
N GLY A 30 20.45 -3.11 5.70
CA GLY A 30 21.25 -2.35 4.74
C GLY A 30 20.50 -1.11 4.24
N SER A 31 20.29 -1.03 2.93
CA SER A 31 19.53 0.06 2.29
C SER A 31 18.05 -0.26 2.06
N ILE A 32 17.55 -1.40 2.57
CA ILE A 32 16.16 -1.80 2.40
C ILE A 32 15.43 -1.63 3.72
N LEU A 33 14.33 -0.88 3.69
CA LEU A 33 13.36 -0.85 4.77
C LEU A 33 12.26 -1.87 4.49
N VAL A 34 11.96 -2.70 5.48
CA VAL A 34 10.80 -3.59 5.49
C VAL A 34 9.83 -3.13 6.57
N PHE A 35 8.56 -2.97 6.23
CA PHE A 35 7.52 -2.63 7.20
C PHE A 35 6.25 -3.44 6.99
N SER A 36 5.41 -3.49 8.02
CA SER A 36 4.03 -4.02 7.93
C SER A 36 3.07 -3.13 8.72
N THR A 37 1.78 -3.36 8.48
CA THR A 37 0.68 -2.70 9.20
C THR A 37 -0.13 -3.70 10.01
N TYR A 38 -0.84 -3.22 11.04
CA TYR A 38 -1.71 -4.08 11.86
C TYR A 38 -2.88 -4.64 11.04
N GLU A 39 -3.50 -3.79 10.23
CA GLU A 39 -4.53 -4.20 9.29
C GLU A 39 -3.89 -4.86 8.06
N ALA A 40 -4.48 -5.96 7.60
CA ALA A 40 -4.03 -6.71 6.45
C ALA A 40 -4.13 -5.89 5.16
N LYS A 41 -3.30 -6.22 4.16
CA LYS A 41 -3.36 -5.58 2.85
C LYS A 41 -4.76 -5.74 2.23
N ALA A 42 -5.32 -4.63 1.76
CA ALA A 42 -6.63 -4.64 1.10
C ALA A 42 -6.60 -5.24 -0.31
N ALA A 43 -5.44 -5.20 -0.97
CA ALA A 43 -5.24 -5.76 -2.30
C ALA A 43 -4.55 -7.14 -2.21
N ALA A 44 -4.90 -8.04 -3.13
CA ALA A 44 -4.19 -9.30 -3.28
C ALA A 44 -2.72 -9.05 -3.63
N SER A 45 -1.82 -9.81 -3.01
CA SER A 45 -0.39 -9.72 -3.29
C SER A 45 -0.07 -10.15 -4.73
N PRO A 46 0.90 -9.50 -5.40
CA PRO A 46 1.35 -9.92 -6.71
C PRO A 46 2.05 -11.29 -6.65
N GLY A 47 2.11 -12.00 -7.78
CA GLY A 47 2.63 -13.38 -7.83
C GLY A 47 4.11 -13.53 -7.46
N CYS A 48 4.86 -12.44 -7.31
CA CYS A 48 6.24 -12.45 -6.85
C CYS A 48 6.39 -12.47 -5.32
N VAL A 49 5.31 -12.33 -4.55
CA VAL A 49 5.34 -12.28 -3.09
C VAL A 49 5.39 -13.68 -2.50
N LEU A 50 6.31 -13.91 -1.55
CA LEU A 50 6.40 -15.16 -0.82
C LEU A 50 5.32 -15.22 0.28
N SER A 51 4.82 -16.43 0.56
CA SER A 51 3.70 -16.63 1.49
C SER A 51 3.95 -16.08 2.91
N GLY A 52 5.19 -16.12 3.38
CA GLY A 52 5.59 -15.58 4.69
C GLY A 52 5.73 -14.05 4.74
N ASP A 53 5.67 -13.38 3.59
CA ASP A 53 5.92 -11.95 3.45
C ASP A 53 4.71 -11.19 2.84
N ALA A 54 3.54 -11.86 2.76
CA ALA A 54 2.31 -11.32 2.19
C ALA A 54 1.94 -9.94 2.76
N GLU A 55 2.14 -9.74 4.06
CA GLU A 55 1.79 -8.50 4.78
C GLU A 55 2.94 -7.49 4.90
N LYS A 56 4.07 -7.75 4.23
CA LYS A 56 5.25 -6.88 4.27
C LYS A 56 5.37 -6.02 3.02
N TRP A 57 5.99 -4.88 3.21
CA TRP A 57 6.32 -3.92 2.16
C TRP A 57 7.82 -3.60 2.20
N ALA A 58 8.45 -3.49 1.04
CA ALA A 58 9.86 -3.15 0.90
C ALA A 58 10.06 -1.78 0.23
N LEU A 59 10.87 -0.93 0.84
CA LEU A 59 11.26 0.40 0.35
C LEU A 59 12.78 0.48 0.18
N ASP A 60 13.22 1.12 -0.90
CA ASP A 60 14.64 1.39 -1.16
C ASP A 60 15.04 2.76 -0.57
N LEU A 61 15.86 2.72 0.48
CA LEU A 61 16.38 3.90 1.18
C LEU A 61 17.53 4.61 0.46
N THR A 62 17.97 4.12 -0.71
CA THR A 62 18.92 4.87 -1.55
C THR A 62 18.25 6.00 -2.34
N THR A 63 16.91 6.01 -2.38
CA THR A 63 16.12 7.01 -3.10
C THR A 63 15.56 8.09 -2.16
N GLN A 64 15.44 9.32 -2.66
CA GLN A 64 14.80 10.41 -1.90
C GLN A 64 13.34 10.08 -1.52
N ALA A 65 12.62 9.38 -2.40
CA ALA A 65 11.26 8.94 -2.14
C ALA A 65 11.19 7.91 -1.00
N GLY A 66 12.12 6.95 -0.97
CA GLY A 66 12.23 5.95 0.09
C GLY A 66 12.58 6.57 1.44
N ILE A 67 13.56 7.48 1.49
CA ILE A 67 13.92 8.21 2.72
C ILE A 67 12.75 9.03 3.24
N SER A 68 12.04 9.73 2.35
CA SER A 68 10.87 10.54 2.73
C SER A 68 9.73 9.66 3.27
N SER A 69 9.50 8.51 2.65
CA SER A 69 8.50 7.52 3.10
C SER A 69 8.87 6.94 4.47
N TYR A 70 10.16 6.66 4.72
CA TYR A 70 10.63 6.21 6.02
C TYR A 70 10.38 7.23 7.12
N ASN A 71 10.74 8.50 6.90
CA ASN A 71 10.50 9.57 7.89
C ASN A 71 9.01 9.73 8.21
N MET A 72 8.14 9.58 7.20
CA MET A 72 6.70 9.61 7.38
C MET A 72 6.19 8.38 8.14
N LEU A 73 6.71 7.18 7.87
CA LEU A 73 6.38 5.96 8.62
C LEU A 73 6.79 6.08 10.09
N LEU A 74 7.97 6.63 10.38
CA LEU A 74 8.40 6.93 11.76
C LEU A 74 7.45 7.93 12.44
N THR A 75 7.06 8.98 11.73
CA THR A 75 6.11 9.98 12.23
C THR A 75 4.76 9.34 12.54
N ALA A 76 4.26 8.49 11.63
CA ALA A 76 3.01 7.77 11.81
C ALA A 76 3.07 6.84 13.04
N LEU A 77 4.16 6.09 13.19
CA LEU A 77 4.39 5.20 14.32
C LEU A 77 4.45 5.97 15.64
N ALA A 78 5.26 7.04 15.71
CA ALA A 78 5.44 7.83 16.92
C ALA A 78 4.16 8.53 17.40
N ASN A 79 3.28 8.91 16.47
CA ASN A 79 2.03 9.61 16.76
C ASN A 79 0.79 8.71 16.67
N ASN A 80 0.96 7.39 16.51
CA ASN A 80 -0.13 6.42 16.40
C ASN A 80 -1.14 6.75 15.28
N LEU A 81 -0.65 7.33 14.18
CA LEU A 81 -1.43 7.71 13.01
C LEU A 81 -1.57 6.52 12.04
N LYS A 82 -2.61 6.56 11.20
CA LYS A 82 -2.78 5.60 10.12
C LYS A 82 -2.02 6.03 8.87
N VAL A 83 -1.63 5.05 8.07
CA VAL A 83 -1.07 5.21 6.75
C VAL A 83 -1.93 4.50 5.71
N ALA A 84 -2.05 5.12 4.55
CA ALA A 84 -2.57 4.50 3.34
C ALA A 84 -1.39 4.02 2.50
N VAL A 85 -1.43 2.76 2.07
CA VAL A 85 -0.39 2.16 1.22
C VAL A 85 -1.01 1.77 -0.12
N VAL A 86 -0.42 2.25 -1.22
CA VAL A 86 -0.81 1.85 -2.57
C VAL A 86 0.22 0.86 -3.09
N SER A 87 -0.24 -0.30 -3.53
CA SER A 87 0.58 -1.35 -4.14
C SER A 87 1.23 -0.87 -5.45
N ALA A 88 2.50 -1.20 -5.66
CA ALA A 88 3.12 -1.08 -6.98
C ALA A 88 2.87 -2.29 -7.89
N GLY A 89 2.37 -3.40 -7.34
CA GLY A 89 2.18 -4.65 -8.06
C GLY A 89 3.48 -5.36 -8.45
N ASP A 90 4.61 -4.99 -7.86
CA ASP A 90 5.94 -5.54 -8.15
C ASP A 90 6.74 -5.83 -6.87
N CYS A 91 7.79 -6.65 -7.00
CA CYS A 91 8.77 -6.97 -5.95
C CYS A 91 10.18 -6.50 -6.35
N SER A 92 10.30 -5.36 -7.02
CA SER A 92 11.54 -4.89 -7.64
C SER A 92 12.61 -4.42 -6.64
N VAL A 93 12.22 -4.11 -5.40
CA VAL A 93 13.13 -3.62 -4.35
C VAL A 93 13.74 -4.76 -3.54
N ARG A 94 12.96 -5.79 -3.23
CA ARG A 94 13.42 -7.00 -2.53
C ARG A 94 12.61 -8.19 -3.02
N GLU A 95 13.30 -9.22 -3.50
CA GLU A 95 12.67 -10.45 -3.93
C GLU A 95 11.76 -11.01 -2.82
N GLY A 96 10.56 -11.44 -3.19
CA GLY A 96 9.58 -12.00 -2.27
C GLY A 96 8.78 -10.98 -1.46
N ILE A 97 9.13 -9.69 -1.49
CA ILE A 97 8.42 -8.64 -0.75
C ILE A 97 7.94 -7.55 -1.71
N GLU A 98 6.65 -7.25 -1.63
CA GLU A 98 6.02 -6.24 -2.46
C GLU A 98 6.53 -4.83 -2.16
N ARG A 99 6.70 -4.02 -3.20
CA ARG A 99 7.00 -2.59 -3.05
C ARG A 99 5.72 -1.75 -3.01
N PRO A 100 5.63 -0.72 -2.17
CA PRO A 100 4.57 0.26 -2.28
C PRO A 100 4.87 1.25 -3.43
N GLN A 101 3.86 1.60 -4.21
CA GLN A 101 3.91 2.73 -5.14
C GLN A 101 3.91 4.05 -4.36
N SER A 102 3.09 4.13 -3.30
CA SER A 102 3.05 5.27 -2.41
C SER A 102 2.67 4.85 -0.99
N VAL A 103 3.12 5.67 -0.05
CA VAL A 103 2.66 5.66 1.34
C VAL A 103 2.19 7.08 1.62
N ALA A 104 1.08 7.25 2.34
CA ALA A 104 0.60 8.56 2.78
C ALA A 104 0.05 8.47 4.19
N LEU A 105 0.16 9.54 4.98
CA LEU A 105 -0.63 9.67 6.20
C LEU A 105 -2.11 9.71 5.83
N SER A 106 -2.92 8.93 6.53
CA SER A 106 -4.37 8.92 6.37
C SER A 106 -4.99 9.25 7.71
N GLN A 107 -5.89 10.24 7.71
CA GLN A 107 -6.68 10.66 8.86
C GLN A 107 -7.99 9.87 8.88
#